data_AF-A0A1Q7VTY3-F1
#
_entry.id   AF-A0A1Q7VTY3-F1
#
_cell.length_a   1.000
_cell.length_b   1.000
_cell.length_c   1.000
_cell.angle_alpha   90.00
_cell.angle_beta   90.00
_cell.angle_gamma   90.00
#
_symmetry.space_group_name_H-M   'P 1'
#
loop_
_entity.id
_entity.type
_entity.pdbx_description
1 polymer ?
#
loop_
_entity_poly.entity_id
_entity_poly.type
_entity_poly.pdbx_seq_one_letter_code
_entity_poly.pdbx_strand_id
1 'polypeptide(L)'
;MSYPLHRPRRLRTTPAMRRLVAQTRLHPADFILPLFIKETVEEPTPIASMPGVLQHTLSSARKAAAEAVADGVGGVMLYAVPAVKDARGSAGTDPDGILQRALAEVRAEVGDATVVMSDLCLDEFTDHGHCGVLRADGSVDNDATLERYAEMAVRQAEAGAHMLGTSGMMDGQVGFVRRALDAAGFQDTAILAYSAKYASAFYGPFRDAVESSLQGDRRTYQQDPANALES
;
A
#
# COMPACT_ATOMS: atom_id res chain seq x y z
N MET A 1 -21.01 40.63 -11.68
CA MET A 1 -20.67 41.29 -12.97
C MET A 1 -20.94 40.33 -14.10
N SER A 2 -21.68 40.75 -15.12
CA SER A 2 -21.97 39.94 -16.32
C SER A 2 -20.93 40.17 -17.43
N TYR A 3 -21.01 39.36 -18.47
CA TYR A 3 -20.35 39.67 -19.75
C TYR A 3 -20.87 41.02 -20.29
N PRO A 4 -20.01 41.91 -20.83
CA PRO A 4 -18.59 41.74 -21.16
C PRO A 4 -17.59 42.18 -20.06
N LEU A 5 -18.07 42.60 -18.89
CA LEU A 5 -17.21 43.09 -17.80
C LEU A 5 -16.46 41.93 -17.14
N HIS A 6 -17.12 40.79 -16.94
CA HIS A 6 -16.48 39.56 -16.46
C HIS A 6 -16.03 38.70 -17.64
N ARG A 7 -14.71 38.58 -17.84
CA ARG A 7 -14.09 37.75 -18.90
C ARG A 7 -13.00 36.86 -18.31
N PRO A 8 -13.32 35.63 -17.87
CA PRO A 8 -12.33 34.69 -17.32
C PRO A 8 -11.16 34.39 -18.28
N ARG A 9 -11.38 34.53 -19.60
CA ARG A 9 -10.33 34.37 -20.61
C ARG A 9 -9.15 35.33 -20.42
N ARG A 10 -9.31 36.47 -19.74
CA ARG A 10 -8.21 37.41 -19.43
C ARG A 10 -7.10 36.75 -18.62
N LEU A 11 -7.45 35.78 -17.74
CA LEU A 11 -6.48 35.03 -16.92
C LEU A 11 -5.88 33.81 -17.65
N ARG A 12 -6.20 33.61 -18.94
CA ARG A 12 -5.81 32.42 -19.72
C ARG A 12 -4.96 32.75 -20.94
N THR A 13 -4.56 34.00 -21.09
CA THR A 13 -3.95 34.58 -22.30
C THR A 13 -2.51 34.14 -22.55
N THR A 14 -1.73 33.92 -21.49
CA THR A 14 -0.32 33.54 -21.59
C THR A 14 0.03 32.43 -20.62
N PRO A 15 1.10 31.65 -20.88
CA PRO A 15 1.63 30.71 -19.90
C PRO A 15 1.96 31.38 -18.55
N ALA A 16 2.47 32.60 -18.55
CA ALA A 16 2.78 33.35 -17.32
C ALA A 16 1.52 33.64 -16.49
N MET A 17 0.45 34.13 -17.15
CA MET A 17 -0.81 34.41 -16.47
C MET A 17 -1.43 33.13 -15.90
N ARG A 18 -1.46 32.05 -16.69
CA ARG A 18 -1.97 30.74 -16.23
C ARG A 18 -1.18 30.19 -15.05
N ARG A 19 0.15 30.31 -15.06
CA ARG A 19 0.99 29.90 -13.92
C ARG A 19 0.72 30.73 -12.67
N LEU A 20 0.47 32.03 -12.81
CA LEU A 20 0.18 32.92 -11.68
C LEU A 20 -1.15 32.55 -11.00
N VAL A 21 -2.18 32.26 -11.80
CA VAL A 21 -3.54 32.01 -11.28
C VAL A 21 -3.87 30.53 -11.07
N ALA A 22 -2.91 29.62 -11.25
CA ALA A 22 -3.10 28.19 -11.02
C ALA A 22 -3.47 27.94 -9.55
N GLN A 23 -4.56 27.19 -9.33
CA GLN A 23 -5.07 26.86 -8.00
C GLN A 23 -4.49 25.57 -7.43
N THR A 24 -3.92 24.73 -8.29
CA THR A 24 -3.32 23.44 -7.91
C THR A 24 -1.90 23.40 -8.44
N ARG A 25 -0.99 22.92 -7.59
CA ARG A 25 0.41 22.63 -7.92
C ARG A 25 0.71 21.26 -7.35
N LEU A 26 1.56 20.52 -8.04
CA LEU A 26 2.09 19.25 -7.54
C LEU A 26 3.52 19.51 -7.05
N HIS A 27 3.84 18.94 -5.91
CA HIS A 27 5.18 18.90 -5.35
C HIS A 27 5.63 17.44 -5.22
N PRO A 28 6.92 17.10 -5.41
CA PRO A 28 7.39 15.71 -5.26
C PRO A 28 7.00 15.06 -3.93
N ALA A 29 6.99 15.84 -2.85
CA ALA A 29 6.57 15.39 -1.52
C ALA A 29 5.09 14.97 -1.41
N ASP A 30 4.25 15.29 -2.41
CA ASP A 30 2.85 14.85 -2.48
C ASP A 30 2.73 13.39 -2.99
N PHE A 31 3.81 12.79 -3.47
CA PHE A 31 3.80 11.44 -4.05
C PHE A 31 4.30 10.38 -3.07
N ILE A 32 3.70 9.19 -3.20
CA ILE A 32 4.13 7.95 -2.57
C ILE A 32 4.45 6.98 -3.71
N LEU A 33 5.64 6.37 -3.71
CA LEU A 33 6.06 5.39 -4.71
C LEU A 33 5.78 3.96 -4.22
N PRO A 34 4.86 3.20 -4.85
CA PRO A 34 4.72 1.77 -4.59
C PRO A 34 5.94 1.01 -5.11
N LEU A 35 6.48 0.10 -4.30
CA LEU A 35 7.56 -0.81 -4.65
C LEU A 35 7.09 -2.25 -4.44
N PHE A 36 7.27 -3.09 -5.46
CA PHE A 36 6.96 -4.52 -5.40
C PHE A 36 8.24 -5.30 -5.19
N ILE A 37 8.33 -6.08 -4.11
CA ILE A 37 9.48 -6.92 -3.79
C ILE A 37 9.06 -8.37 -3.96
N LYS A 38 9.87 -9.18 -4.63
CA LYS A 38 9.58 -10.61 -4.79
C LYS A 38 10.75 -11.44 -4.28
N GLU A 39 10.45 -12.41 -3.42
CA GLU A 39 11.49 -13.20 -2.75
C GLU A 39 12.26 -14.10 -3.71
N THR A 40 11.61 -14.59 -4.76
CA THR A 40 12.18 -15.61 -5.65
C THR A 40 12.92 -15.05 -6.87
N VAL A 41 13.05 -13.73 -7.01
CA VAL A 41 13.77 -13.13 -8.14
C VAL A 41 15.21 -12.81 -7.75
N GLU A 42 16.14 -13.10 -8.66
CA GLU A 42 17.56 -12.79 -8.49
C GLU A 42 17.94 -11.43 -9.12
N GLU A 43 17.10 -10.93 -10.03
CA GLU A 43 17.25 -9.64 -10.69
C GLU A 43 15.89 -8.94 -10.86
N PRO A 44 15.86 -7.59 -10.99
CA PRO A 44 14.60 -6.86 -11.17
C PRO A 44 13.84 -7.33 -12.41
N THR A 45 12.61 -7.78 -12.20
CA THR A 45 11.80 -8.43 -13.25
C THR A 45 10.66 -7.51 -13.69
N PRO A 46 10.53 -7.18 -14.99
CA PRO A 46 9.43 -6.34 -15.48
C PRO A 46 8.04 -6.95 -15.27
N ILE A 47 7.08 -6.11 -14.91
CA ILE A 47 5.67 -6.48 -14.78
C ILE A 47 4.97 -6.17 -16.10
N ALA A 48 4.59 -7.19 -16.87
CA ALA A 48 4.11 -7.02 -18.24
C ALA A 48 2.86 -6.11 -18.35
N SER A 49 1.96 -6.17 -17.37
CA SER A 49 0.74 -5.35 -17.32
C SER A 49 0.96 -3.94 -16.78
N MET A 50 2.18 -3.63 -16.29
CA MET A 50 2.57 -2.31 -15.76
C MET A 50 3.90 -1.85 -16.40
N PRO A 51 3.88 -1.36 -17.67
CA PRO A 51 5.11 -0.97 -18.36
C PRO A 51 5.94 0.05 -17.58
N GLY A 52 7.22 -0.27 -17.37
CA GLY A 52 8.17 0.53 -16.58
C GLY A 52 8.20 0.19 -15.09
N VAL A 53 7.37 -0.72 -14.61
CA VAL A 53 7.33 -1.19 -13.20
C VAL A 53 7.99 -2.55 -13.09
N LEU A 54 8.69 -2.78 -11.98
CA LEU A 54 9.48 -3.98 -11.72
C LEU A 54 9.02 -4.66 -10.43
N GLN A 55 9.14 -5.99 -10.40
CA GLN A 55 9.34 -6.75 -9.17
C GLN A 55 10.83 -6.69 -8.81
N HIS A 56 11.13 -6.14 -7.65
CA HIS A 56 12.47 -5.85 -7.17
C HIS A 56 13.03 -7.01 -6.33
N THR A 57 14.35 -7.19 -6.41
CA THR A 57 15.15 -7.78 -5.32
C THR A 57 15.29 -6.76 -4.19
N LEU A 58 15.66 -7.21 -2.98
CA LEU A 58 15.95 -6.33 -1.84
C LEU A 58 16.96 -5.21 -2.18
N SER A 59 18.07 -5.58 -2.83
CA SER A 59 19.10 -4.63 -3.28
C SER A 59 18.54 -3.57 -4.24
N SER A 60 17.74 -4.00 -5.23
CA SER A 60 17.16 -3.05 -6.19
C SER A 60 16.04 -2.19 -5.58
N ALA A 61 15.32 -2.69 -4.58
CA ALA A 61 14.31 -1.93 -3.84
C ALA A 61 14.96 -0.80 -3.02
N ARG A 62 16.07 -1.10 -2.33
CA ARG A 62 16.88 -0.07 -1.63
C ARG A 62 17.33 1.03 -2.58
N LYS A 63 17.89 0.64 -3.73
CA LYS A 63 18.32 1.59 -4.76
C LYS A 63 17.16 2.47 -5.24
N ALA A 64 16.01 1.86 -5.56
CA ALA A 64 14.82 2.60 -6.00
C ALA A 64 14.31 3.58 -4.93
N ALA A 65 14.34 3.18 -3.65
CA ALA A 65 13.96 4.05 -2.54
C ALA A 65 14.92 5.24 -2.39
N ALA A 66 16.24 5.02 -2.51
CA ALA A 66 17.24 6.09 -2.47
C ALA A 66 17.08 7.07 -3.64
N GLU A 67 16.78 6.57 -4.84
CA GLU A 67 16.47 7.40 -6.01
C GLU A 67 15.20 8.23 -5.78
N ALA A 68 14.14 7.64 -5.23
CA ALA A 68 12.91 8.34 -4.87
C ALA A 68 13.16 9.47 -3.85
N VAL A 69 14.02 9.23 -2.85
CA VAL A 69 14.45 10.28 -1.89
C VAL A 69 15.19 11.41 -2.61
N ALA A 70 16.10 11.10 -3.53
CA ALA A 70 16.85 12.11 -4.29
C ALA A 70 15.93 12.99 -5.16
N ASP A 71 14.84 12.42 -5.66
CA ASP A 71 13.81 13.14 -6.42
C ASP A 71 12.80 13.90 -5.52
N GLY A 72 12.88 13.72 -4.19
CA GLY A 72 12.04 14.40 -3.20
C GLY A 72 10.67 13.76 -2.97
N VAL A 73 10.51 12.47 -3.29
CA VAL A 73 9.27 11.71 -3.07
C VAL A 73 8.99 11.58 -1.56
N GLY A 74 7.75 11.85 -1.16
CA GLY A 74 7.35 11.93 0.25
C GLY A 74 7.25 10.60 0.98
N GLY A 75 7.08 9.50 0.24
CA GLY A 75 7.07 8.16 0.83
C GLY A 75 7.24 7.02 -0.15
N VAL A 76 7.51 5.83 0.38
CA VAL A 76 7.54 4.57 -0.37
C VAL A 76 6.61 3.56 0.28
N MET A 77 5.78 2.87 -0.51
CA MET A 77 4.85 1.84 -0.03
C MET A 77 5.32 0.47 -0.50
N LEU A 78 5.71 -0.38 0.44
CA LEU A 78 6.26 -1.70 0.14
C LEU A 78 5.14 -2.74 0.08
N TYR A 79 5.13 -3.48 -1.03
CA TYR A 79 4.38 -4.70 -1.25
C TYR A 79 5.36 -5.84 -1.44
N ALA A 80 5.15 -6.99 -0.79
CA ALA A 80 6.10 -8.10 -0.89
C ALA A 80 5.40 -9.43 -1.20
N VAL A 81 5.99 -10.20 -2.12
CA VAL A 81 5.51 -11.52 -2.54
C VAL A 81 6.46 -12.59 -1.98
N PRO A 82 6.00 -13.44 -1.04
CA PRO A 82 6.83 -14.50 -0.47
C PRO A 82 7.02 -15.65 -1.46
N ALA A 83 8.06 -16.45 -1.24
CA ALA A 83 8.31 -17.66 -2.01
C ALA A 83 7.24 -18.75 -1.75
N VAL A 84 6.69 -18.77 -0.54
CA VAL A 84 5.67 -19.74 -0.10
C VAL A 84 4.48 -18.99 0.48
N LYS A 85 3.28 -19.36 0.03
CA LYS A 85 1.99 -18.87 0.53
C LYS A 85 1.27 -20.02 1.24
N ASP A 86 0.48 -19.71 2.26
CA ASP A 86 -0.37 -20.69 2.96
C ASP A 86 -1.72 -20.10 3.37
N ALA A 87 -2.65 -20.93 3.82
CA ALA A 87 -4.01 -20.48 4.16
C ALA A 87 -4.09 -19.45 5.32
N ARG A 88 -3.00 -19.15 6.03
CA ARG A 88 -2.98 -18.21 7.16
C ARG A 88 -2.12 -16.97 6.89
N GLY A 89 -1.43 -16.92 5.75
CA GLY A 89 -0.44 -15.90 5.43
C GLY A 89 0.71 -15.87 6.44
N SER A 90 1.26 -17.03 6.82
CA SER A 90 2.30 -17.13 7.86
C SER A 90 3.54 -16.29 7.55
N ALA A 91 3.95 -16.23 6.27
CA ALA A 91 5.07 -15.41 5.82
C ALA A 91 4.90 -13.90 6.07
N GLY A 92 3.67 -13.41 6.23
CA GLY A 92 3.40 -12.00 6.54
C GLY A 92 3.75 -11.63 8.00
N THR A 93 3.83 -12.62 8.90
CA THR A 93 4.16 -12.43 10.32
C THR A 93 5.50 -13.05 10.71
N ASP A 94 6.21 -13.65 9.75
CA ASP A 94 7.55 -14.18 9.95
C ASP A 94 8.53 -13.00 10.17
N PRO A 95 9.28 -12.94 11.29
CA PRO A 95 10.31 -11.93 11.50
C PRO A 95 11.37 -11.90 10.39
N ASP A 96 11.64 -13.04 9.76
CA ASP A 96 12.59 -13.18 8.65
C ASP A 96 11.88 -13.16 7.28
N GLY A 97 10.58 -12.89 7.26
CA GLY A 97 9.76 -12.79 6.06
C GLY A 97 10.21 -11.69 5.11
N ILE A 98 9.93 -11.86 3.81
CA ILE A 98 10.39 -10.93 2.77
C ILE A 98 9.97 -9.48 3.00
N LEU A 99 8.76 -9.24 3.55
CA LEU A 99 8.27 -7.89 3.82
C LEU A 99 9.05 -7.22 4.95
N GLN A 100 9.26 -7.91 6.06
CA GLN A 100 10.02 -7.42 7.22
C GLN A 100 11.48 -7.15 6.83
N ARG A 101 12.10 -8.05 6.08
CA ARG A 101 13.45 -7.84 5.53
C ARG A 101 13.51 -6.63 4.61
N ALA A 102 12.55 -6.46 3.71
CA ALA A 102 12.48 -5.30 2.82
C ALA A 102 12.31 -3.99 3.60
N LEU A 103 11.44 -3.96 4.61
CA LEU A 103 11.25 -2.80 5.49
C LEU A 103 12.54 -2.43 6.22
N ALA A 104 13.22 -3.40 6.84
CA ALA A 104 14.46 -3.16 7.56
C ALA A 104 15.57 -2.65 6.64
N GLU A 105 15.73 -3.26 5.45
CA GLU A 105 16.72 -2.88 4.47
C GLU A 105 16.47 -1.49 3.86
N VAL A 106 15.22 -1.18 3.49
CA VAL A 106 14.86 0.14 2.96
C VAL A 106 14.98 1.20 4.06
N ARG A 107 14.51 0.94 5.29
CA ARG A 107 14.64 1.88 6.41
C ARG A 107 16.09 2.17 6.73
N ALA A 108 16.97 1.17 6.71
CA ALA A 108 18.40 1.36 6.93
C ALA A 108 19.06 2.20 5.81
N GLU A 109 18.59 2.09 4.57
CA GLU A 109 19.09 2.88 3.43
C GLU A 109 18.67 4.35 3.50
N VAL A 110 17.39 4.62 3.76
CA VAL A 110 16.83 5.99 3.61
C VAL A 110 16.67 6.74 4.93
N GLY A 111 16.76 6.06 6.08
CA GLY A 111 16.53 6.65 7.39
C GLY A 111 15.17 7.36 7.47
N ASP A 112 15.20 8.63 7.89
CA ASP A 112 14.02 9.48 8.04
C ASP A 112 13.90 10.50 6.88
N ALA A 113 14.63 10.30 5.78
CA ALA A 113 14.58 11.21 4.63
C ALA A 113 13.27 11.12 3.83
N THR A 114 12.52 10.01 3.99
CA THR A 114 11.19 9.79 3.42
C THR A 114 10.38 8.84 4.30
N VAL A 115 9.06 8.80 4.14
CA VAL A 115 8.20 7.90 4.91
C VAL A 115 8.23 6.51 4.30
N VAL A 116 8.86 5.55 4.99
CA VAL A 116 8.78 4.11 4.67
C VAL A 116 7.47 3.53 5.18
N MET A 117 6.64 3.02 4.26
CA MET A 117 5.31 2.48 4.50
C MET A 117 5.24 1.00 4.12
N SER A 118 4.37 0.24 4.77
CA SER A 118 4.07 -1.15 4.44
C SER A 118 2.59 -1.33 4.15
N ASP A 119 2.24 -2.18 3.18
CA ASP A 119 0.89 -2.72 3.12
C ASP A 119 0.64 -3.67 4.31
N LEU A 120 -0.56 -3.60 4.88
CA LEU A 120 -1.04 -4.46 5.95
C LEU A 120 -2.29 -5.20 5.45
N CYS A 121 -2.07 -6.34 4.82
CA CYS A 121 -3.05 -7.25 4.24
C CYS A 121 -2.48 -8.68 4.19
N LEU A 122 -3.34 -9.69 3.96
CA LEU A 122 -2.92 -11.09 3.82
C LEU A 122 -2.97 -11.61 2.38
N ASP A 123 -3.40 -10.82 1.39
CA ASP A 123 -3.64 -11.37 0.06
C ASP A 123 -2.37 -11.72 -0.71
N GLU A 124 -1.25 -11.05 -0.43
CA GLU A 124 0.05 -11.45 -1.00
C GLU A 124 0.58 -12.73 -0.37
N PHE A 125 0.14 -13.06 0.85
CA PHE A 125 0.70 -14.12 1.69
C PHE A 125 -0.17 -15.38 1.72
N THR A 126 -1.46 -15.26 1.37
CA THR A 126 -2.39 -16.39 1.39
C THR A 126 -2.39 -17.20 0.11
N ASP A 127 -2.48 -18.52 0.22
CA ASP A 127 -2.55 -19.42 -0.95
C ASP A 127 -3.87 -19.26 -1.73
N HIS A 128 -4.93 -18.81 -1.08
CA HIS A 128 -6.23 -18.49 -1.68
C HIS A 128 -6.36 -17.01 -2.12
N GLY A 129 -5.41 -16.14 -1.81
CA GLY A 129 -5.35 -14.74 -2.29
C GLY A 129 -6.47 -13.82 -1.78
N HIS A 130 -7.17 -14.21 -0.71
CA HIS A 130 -8.13 -13.33 -0.04
C HIS A 130 -7.40 -12.41 0.94
N CYS A 131 -7.98 -11.25 1.23
CA CYS A 131 -7.40 -10.31 2.19
C CYS A 131 -7.33 -10.85 3.63
N GLY A 132 -7.99 -11.96 3.95
CA GLY A 132 -8.18 -12.42 5.32
C GLY A 132 -8.26 -13.94 5.46
N VAL A 133 -8.38 -14.39 6.70
CA VAL A 133 -8.54 -15.80 7.07
C VAL A 133 -9.87 -16.32 6.55
N LEU A 134 -9.90 -17.52 5.96
CA LEU A 134 -11.13 -18.14 5.48
C LEU A 134 -11.80 -19.02 6.56
N ARG A 135 -13.13 -18.96 6.61
CA ARG A 135 -13.97 -19.93 7.32
C ARG A 135 -14.09 -21.23 6.53
N ALA A 136 -14.65 -22.26 7.18
CA ALA A 136 -14.89 -23.56 6.54
C ALA A 136 -15.81 -23.49 5.31
N ASP A 137 -16.66 -22.46 5.21
CA ASP A 137 -17.55 -22.22 4.07
C ASP A 137 -16.91 -21.36 2.96
N GLY A 138 -15.65 -20.96 3.13
CA GLY A 138 -14.91 -20.12 2.18
C GLY A 138 -15.17 -18.61 2.32
N SER A 139 -16.01 -18.17 3.25
CA SER A 139 -16.17 -16.74 3.56
C SER A 139 -14.95 -16.20 4.30
N VAL A 140 -14.64 -14.91 4.12
CA VAL A 140 -13.58 -14.24 4.89
C VAL A 140 -14.07 -13.97 6.32
N ASP A 141 -13.29 -14.41 7.30
CA ASP A 141 -13.53 -14.19 8.71
C ASP A 141 -12.96 -12.86 9.17
N ASN A 142 -13.83 -11.88 9.42
CA ASN A 142 -13.44 -10.55 9.88
C ASN A 142 -12.53 -10.60 11.12
N ASP A 143 -13.01 -11.21 12.20
CA ASP A 143 -12.39 -11.09 13.51
C ASP A 143 -11.09 -11.91 13.59
N ALA A 144 -11.09 -13.11 13.01
CA ALA A 144 -9.85 -13.90 12.90
C ALA A 144 -8.81 -13.20 12.00
N THR A 145 -9.25 -12.42 11.02
CA THR A 145 -8.34 -11.60 10.21
C THR A 145 -7.76 -10.42 11.01
N LEU A 146 -8.56 -9.78 11.87
CA LEU A 146 -8.07 -8.70 12.74
C LEU A 146 -6.94 -9.16 13.67
N GLU A 147 -7.03 -10.37 14.21
CA GLU A 147 -5.96 -10.95 15.03
C GLU A 147 -4.65 -11.11 14.24
N ARG A 148 -4.73 -11.59 12.99
CA ARG A 148 -3.57 -11.71 12.10
C ARG A 148 -3.01 -10.35 11.71
N TYR A 149 -3.86 -9.36 11.43
CA TYR A 149 -3.40 -7.99 11.15
C TYR A 149 -2.72 -7.34 12.35
N ALA A 150 -3.20 -7.57 13.57
CA ALA A 150 -2.52 -7.07 14.77
C ALA A 150 -1.11 -7.64 14.91
N GLU A 151 -0.94 -8.94 14.73
CA GLU A 151 0.38 -9.59 14.77
C GLU A 151 1.29 -9.05 13.67
N MET A 152 0.80 -8.97 12.44
CA MET A 152 1.53 -8.47 11.28
C MET A 152 1.94 -7.01 11.44
N ALA A 153 1.06 -6.17 11.98
CA ALA A 153 1.35 -4.76 12.23
C ALA A 153 2.51 -4.58 13.20
N VAL A 154 2.55 -5.36 14.28
CA VAL A 154 3.68 -5.32 15.24
C VAL A 154 4.97 -5.74 14.56
N ARG A 155 4.96 -6.80 13.74
CA ARG A 155 6.15 -7.23 12.98
C ARG A 155 6.65 -6.18 11.99
N GLN A 156 5.74 -5.50 11.30
CA GLN A 156 6.09 -4.42 10.37
C GLN A 156 6.66 -3.19 11.10
N ALA A 157 6.11 -2.86 12.28
CA ALA A 157 6.62 -1.78 13.12
C ALA A 157 8.00 -2.11 13.69
N GLU A 158 8.22 -3.34 14.18
CA GLU A 158 9.53 -3.86 14.61
C GLU A 158 10.57 -3.77 13.49
N ALA A 159 10.17 -4.04 12.25
CA ALA A 159 11.02 -3.94 11.06
C ALA A 159 11.31 -2.49 10.61
N GLY A 160 10.71 -1.49 11.26
CA GLY A 160 11.02 -0.08 11.03
C GLY A 160 10.06 0.66 10.09
N ALA A 161 8.86 0.13 9.85
CA ALA A 161 7.81 0.88 9.15
C ALA A 161 7.41 2.13 9.93
N HIS A 162 7.37 3.28 9.26
CA HIS A 162 6.82 4.51 9.83
C HIS A 162 5.29 4.49 9.83
N MET A 163 4.70 3.85 8.82
CA MET A 163 3.28 3.91 8.54
C MET A 163 2.78 2.59 7.94
N LEU A 164 1.62 2.13 8.40
CA LEU A 164 1.01 0.89 7.93
C LEU A 164 -0.27 1.19 7.14
N GLY A 165 -0.36 0.71 5.91
CA GLY A 165 -1.51 0.83 5.04
C GLY A 165 -2.51 -0.30 5.27
N THR A 166 -3.58 -0.08 6.03
CA THR A 166 -4.57 -1.14 6.32
C THR A 166 -5.48 -1.37 5.11
N SER A 167 -5.03 -2.19 4.15
CA SER A 167 -5.69 -2.35 2.85
C SER A 167 -6.69 -3.52 2.79
N GLY A 168 -6.80 -4.27 3.90
CA GLY A 168 -7.64 -5.45 4.06
C GLY A 168 -9.14 -5.28 3.91
N MET A 169 -9.66 -4.10 4.28
CA MET A 169 -11.10 -3.78 4.35
C MET A 169 -11.87 -4.63 5.37
N MET A 170 -11.24 -4.99 6.48
CA MET A 170 -11.95 -5.62 7.61
C MET A 170 -12.56 -4.54 8.51
N ASP A 171 -13.76 -4.80 9.01
CA ASP A 171 -14.47 -3.93 9.94
C ASP A 171 -13.66 -3.76 11.22
N GLY A 172 -13.45 -2.51 11.66
CA GLY A 172 -12.72 -2.21 12.89
C GLY A 172 -11.20 -2.37 12.81
N GLN A 173 -10.62 -2.69 11.64
CA GLN A 173 -9.18 -2.97 11.49
C GLN A 173 -8.27 -1.87 12.05
N VAL A 174 -8.63 -0.60 11.83
CA VAL A 174 -7.81 0.54 12.30
C VAL A 174 -7.72 0.54 13.83
N GLY A 175 -8.85 0.42 14.51
CA GLY A 175 -8.90 0.42 15.97
C GLY A 175 -8.25 -0.81 16.59
N PHE A 176 -8.40 -1.97 15.95
CA PHE A 176 -7.80 -3.22 16.41
C PHE A 176 -6.28 -3.19 16.28
N VAL A 177 -5.76 -2.79 15.12
CA VAL A 177 -4.33 -2.63 14.85
C VAL A 177 -3.71 -1.56 15.75
N ARG A 178 -4.36 -0.39 15.93
CA ARG A 178 -3.87 0.67 16.82
C ARG A 178 -3.66 0.18 18.24
N ARG A 179 -4.61 -0.58 18.81
CA ARG A 179 -4.49 -1.15 20.16
C ARG A 179 -3.32 -2.13 20.26
N ALA A 180 -3.10 -2.96 19.24
CA ALA A 180 -1.99 -3.90 19.20
C ALA A 180 -0.63 -3.18 19.17
N LEU A 181 -0.49 -2.18 18.30
CA LEU A 181 0.70 -1.35 18.22
C LEU A 181 0.98 -0.62 19.54
N ASP A 182 -0.05 -0.03 20.17
CA ASP A 182 0.09 0.65 21.47
C ASP A 182 0.55 -0.31 22.58
N ALA A 183 -0.06 -1.50 22.64
CA ALA A 183 0.29 -2.51 23.64
C ALA A 183 1.73 -3.03 23.46
N ALA A 184 2.24 -3.05 22.23
CA ALA A 184 3.61 -3.44 21.89
C ALA A 184 4.62 -2.29 21.99
N GLY A 185 4.20 -1.07 22.32
CA GLY A 185 5.08 0.09 22.48
C GLY A 185 5.36 0.89 21.20
N PHE A 186 4.65 0.61 20.09
CA PHE A 186 4.78 1.29 18.80
C PHE A 186 3.77 2.42 18.62
N GLN A 187 3.72 3.33 19.61
CA GLN A 187 2.72 4.42 19.65
C GLN A 187 2.82 5.36 18.45
N ASP A 188 4.04 5.64 18.00
CA ASP A 188 4.32 6.59 16.90
C ASP A 188 4.17 6.00 15.49
N THR A 189 4.03 4.67 15.36
CA THR A 189 3.74 4.05 14.05
C THR A 189 2.36 4.47 13.58
N ALA A 190 2.31 5.17 12.44
CA ALA A 190 1.10 5.72 11.86
C ALA A 190 0.27 4.65 11.15
N ILE A 191 -1.03 4.91 11.01
CA ILE A 191 -1.94 4.07 10.22
C ILE A 191 -2.50 4.91 9.08
N LEU A 192 -2.23 4.48 7.84
CA LEU A 192 -2.89 4.97 6.63
C LEU A 192 -4.09 4.07 6.34
N ALA A 193 -5.26 4.48 6.82
CA ALA A 193 -6.47 3.72 6.61
C ALA A 193 -6.93 3.82 5.15
N TYR A 194 -6.96 2.69 4.43
CA TYR A 194 -7.68 2.55 3.17
C TYR A 194 -9.19 2.51 3.47
N SER A 195 -9.72 3.65 3.91
CA SER A 195 -11.05 3.75 4.53
C SER A 195 -12.17 3.52 3.52
N ALA A 196 -11.94 3.90 2.26
CA ALA A 196 -12.85 3.68 1.15
C ALA A 196 -12.10 2.97 0.01
N LYS A 197 -12.03 1.63 0.08
CA LYS A 197 -11.45 0.77 -0.97
C LYS A 197 -12.58 -0.02 -1.63
N TYR A 198 -12.86 0.34 -2.87
CA TYR A 198 -13.94 -0.25 -3.66
C TYR A 198 -13.56 -1.59 -4.27
N ALA A 199 -14.55 -2.46 -4.50
CA ALA A 199 -14.44 -3.69 -5.28
C ALA A 199 -14.27 -3.35 -6.78
N SER A 200 -13.07 -2.90 -7.14
CA SER A 200 -12.77 -2.28 -8.43
C SER A 200 -12.15 -3.24 -9.44
N ALA A 201 -12.50 -3.06 -10.71
CA ALA A 201 -11.87 -3.74 -11.84
C ALA A 201 -10.48 -3.17 -12.20
N PHE A 202 -10.12 -2.00 -11.65
CA PHE A 202 -8.83 -1.35 -11.94
C PHE A 202 -7.61 -2.03 -11.28
N TYR A 203 -7.83 -3.03 -10.41
CA TYR A 203 -6.74 -3.74 -9.72
C TYR A 203 -6.09 -4.88 -10.53
N GLY A 204 -6.51 -5.11 -11.78
CA GLY A 204 -5.96 -6.17 -12.62
C GLY A 204 -4.42 -6.19 -12.67
N PRO A 205 -3.76 -5.09 -13.08
CA PRO A 205 -2.30 -5.04 -13.14
C PRO A 205 -1.61 -5.21 -11.78
N PHE A 206 -2.22 -4.71 -10.70
CA PHE A 206 -1.70 -4.92 -9.35
C PHE A 206 -1.72 -6.40 -8.95
N ARG A 207 -2.79 -7.14 -9.32
CA ARG A 207 -2.89 -8.58 -9.03
C ARG A 207 -1.80 -9.38 -9.73
N ASP A 208 -1.40 -8.96 -10.94
CA ASP A 208 -0.24 -9.54 -11.62
C ASP A 208 1.05 -9.21 -10.87
N ALA A 209 1.20 -7.96 -10.40
CA ALA A 209 2.37 -7.49 -9.66
C ALA A 209 2.62 -8.26 -8.36
N VAL A 210 1.56 -8.63 -7.63
CA VAL A 210 1.66 -9.37 -6.36
C VAL A 210 1.41 -10.88 -6.49
N GLU A 211 1.24 -11.38 -7.72
CA GLU A 211 0.95 -12.79 -8.02
C GLU A 211 -0.25 -13.32 -7.20
N SER A 212 -1.33 -12.56 -7.20
CA SER A 212 -2.57 -12.91 -6.49
C SER A 212 -3.09 -14.27 -6.98
N SER A 213 -3.30 -15.20 -6.07
CA SER A 213 -3.87 -16.53 -6.35
C SER A 213 -5.40 -16.57 -6.27
N LEU A 214 -6.05 -15.43 -6.03
CA LEU A 214 -7.50 -15.34 -5.84
C LEU A 214 -8.29 -15.87 -7.04
N GLN A 215 -9.16 -16.84 -6.76
CA GLN A 215 -10.23 -17.26 -7.65
C GLN A 215 -11.57 -16.82 -7.08
N GLY A 216 -12.12 -15.72 -7.61
CA GLY A 216 -13.36 -15.13 -7.10
C GLY A 216 -13.28 -13.61 -7.08
N ASP A 217 -13.95 -13.00 -6.10
CA ASP A 217 -13.96 -11.55 -5.92
C ASP A 217 -13.82 -11.16 -4.45
N ARG A 218 -13.84 -9.84 -4.22
CA ARG A 218 -13.63 -9.21 -2.91
C ARG A 218 -14.86 -8.42 -2.46
N ARG A 219 -16.03 -8.66 -3.07
CA ARG A 219 -17.24 -7.85 -2.90
C ARG A 219 -17.93 -8.03 -1.56
N THR A 220 -17.54 -9.04 -0.79
CA THR A 220 -18.07 -9.27 0.56
C THR A 220 -17.42 -8.40 1.63
N TYR A 221 -16.39 -7.62 1.29
CA TYR A 221 -15.68 -6.73 2.23
C TYR A 221 -15.16 -5.44 1.57
N GLN A 222 -14.83 -5.43 0.27
CA GLN A 222 -14.58 -4.19 -0.46
C GLN A 222 -15.89 -3.53 -0.88
N GLN A 223 -15.97 -2.20 -0.77
CA GLN A 223 -17.19 -1.42 -0.99
C GLN A 223 -17.71 -1.51 -2.42
N ASP A 224 -19.03 -1.38 -2.60
CA ASP A 224 -19.64 -1.31 -3.93
C ASP A 224 -19.26 0.03 -4.61
N PRO A 225 -18.68 0.04 -5.82
CA PRO A 225 -18.38 1.27 -6.57
C PRO A 225 -19.57 2.23 -6.77
N ALA A 226 -20.81 1.75 -6.67
CA ALA A 226 -22.01 2.58 -6.77
C ALA A 226 -22.27 3.41 -5.50
N ASN A 227 -21.61 3.10 -4.38
CA ASN A 227 -21.94 3.65 -3.07
C ASN A 227 -20.99 4.79 -2.68
N ALA A 228 -21.50 6.03 -2.68
CA ALA A 228 -20.76 7.21 -2.24
C ALA A 228 -20.94 7.56 -0.75
N LEU A 229 -21.97 7.00 -0.10
CA LEU A 229 -22.35 7.32 1.29
C LEU A 229 -22.15 6.19 2.29
N GLU A 230 -21.92 4.96 1.82
CA GLU A 230 -21.78 3.76 2.65
C GLU A 230 -20.70 3.96 3.72
N SER A 231 -21.03 3.53 4.94
CA SER A 231 -20.17 3.64 6.13
C SER A 231 -19.37 2.37 6.34
#